data_AF-A0A2E0PWN0-F1
#
_entry.id   AF-A0A2E0PWN0-F1
#
_cell.length_a   1.000
_cell.length_b   1.000
_cell.length_c   1.000
_cell.angle_alpha   90.00
_cell.angle_beta   90.00
_cell.angle_gamma   90.00
#
_symmetry.space_group_name_H-M   'P 1'
#
loop_
_entity.id
_entity.type
_entity.pdbx_description
1 polymer ?
#
loop_
_entity_poly.entity_id
_entity_poly.type
_entity_poly.pdbx_seq_one_letter_code
_entity_poly.pdbx_strand_id
1 'polypeptide(L)'
;MNMSIQSRSFSSGSAWIAEAWSYFKRNPLGWIVATVVGFLISFGFSLILFGEVVVYIFSPVFVGGYMLGCVAHKEGRSFEFRHMFKGALF
;
A
#
# COMPACT_ATOMS: atom_id res chain seq x y z
N MET A 1 -12.15 -2.72 -32.32
CA MET A 1 -11.29 -2.53 -31.14
C MET A 1 -10.58 -3.85 -30.88
N ASN A 2 -9.37 -4.04 -31.43
CA ASN A 2 -8.65 -5.31 -31.37
C ASN A 2 -7.94 -5.45 -30.02
N MET A 3 -8.47 -6.28 -29.13
CA MET A 3 -7.76 -6.72 -27.93
C MET A 3 -6.75 -7.80 -28.34
N SER A 4 -5.49 -7.40 -28.59
CA SER A 4 -4.39 -8.37 -28.65
C SER A 4 -3.99 -8.72 -27.22
N ILE A 5 -4.15 -9.98 -26.84
CA ILE A 5 -3.64 -10.49 -25.56
C ILE A 5 -2.11 -10.50 -25.68
N GLN A 6 -1.47 -9.49 -25.11
CA GLN A 6 -0.01 -9.42 -25.00
C GLN A 6 0.43 -10.43 -23.93
N SER A 7 0.91 -11.60 -24.36
CA SER A 7 1.58 -12.55 -23.46
C SER A 7 2.94 -11.96 -23.05
N ARG A 8 2.96 -11.24 -21.92
CA ARG A 8 4.21 -10.80 -21.30
C ARG A 8 4.98 -12.05 -20.89
N SER A 9 6.25 -12.14 -21.28
CA SER A 9 7.13 -13.24 -20.88
C SER A 9 7.23 -13.30 -19.35
N PHE A 10 7.50 -14.49 -18.80
CA PHE A 10 7.79 -14.65 -17.37
C PHE A 10 8.92 -13.69 -16.88
N SER A 11 9.90 -13.40 -17.75
CA SER A 11 10.97 -12.43 -17.44
C SER A 11 10.46 -10.99 -17.23
N SER A 12 9.32 -10.63 -17.82
CA SER A 12 8.68 -9.33 -17.60
C SER A 12 8.06 -9.24 -16.19
N GLY A 13 7.55 -10.36 -15.66
CA GLY A 13 6.99 -10.42 -14.31
C GLY A 13 8.06 -10.37 -13.22
N SER A 14 9.18 -11.09 -13.40
CA SER A 14 10.30 -11.03 -12.46
C SER A 14 10.98 -9.66 -12.46
N ALA A 15 11.09 -9.00 -13.63
CA ALA A 15 11.58 -7.64 -13.73
C ALA A 15 10.70 -6.65 -12.96
N TRP A 16 9.37 -6.81 -12.98
CA TRP A 16 8.45 -5.97 -12.21
C TRP A 16 8.65 -6.08 -10.69
N ILE A 17 8.87 -7.30 -10.16
CA ILE A 17 9.16 -7.51 -8.74
C ILE A 17 10.54 -6.93 -8.38
N ALA A 18 11.54 -7.08 -9.24
CA ALA A 18 12.86 -6.49 -9.04
C ALA A 18 12.80 -4.95 -9.03
N GLU A 19 11.95 -4.36 -9.86
CA GLU A 19 11.69 -2.92 -9.87
C GLU A 19 10.99 -2.47 -8.58
N ALA A 20 10.02 -3.26 -8.08
CA ALA A 20 9.35 -3.05 -6.78
C ALA A 20 10.36 -2.89 -5.63
N TRP A 21 11.42 -3.70 -5.63
CA TRP A 21 12.49 -3.64 -4.64
C TRP A 21 13.25 -2.31 -4.64
N SER A 22 13.41 -1.69 -5.81
CA SER A 22 14.06 -0.37 -5.91
C SER A 22 13.24 0.73 -5.22
N TYR A 23 11.91 0.63 -5.26
CA TYR A 23 11.01 1.57 -4.59
C TYR A 23 11.08 1.39 -3.06
N PHE A 24 11.11 0.15 -2.56
CA PHE A 24 11.26 -0.10 -1.12
C PHE A 24 12.54 0.51 -0.55
N LYS A 25 13.67 0.38 -1.26
CA LYS A 25 14.97 0.92 -0.84
C LYS A 25 15.05 2.44 -0.76
N ARG A 26 14.15 3.18 -1.42
CA ARG A 26 14.13 4.65 -1.38
C ARG A 26 13.70 5.22 -0.03
N ASN A 27 12.76 4.56 0.65
CA ASN A 27 12.32 4.97 2.00
C ASN A 27 11.82 3.76 2.82
N PRO A 28 12.70 2.84 3.24
CA PRO A 28 12.30 1.63 3.95
C PRO A 28 11.63 1.96 5.30
N LEU A 29 12.09 3.02 5.98
CA LEU A 29 11.51 3.49 7.24
C LEU A 29 10.03 3.89 7.07
N GLY A 30 9.69 4.62 6.01
CA GLY A 30 8.31 5.00 5.72
C GLY A 30 7.38 3.78 5.57
N TRP A 31 7.82 2.76 4.84
CA TRP A 31 7.08 1.51 4.65
C TRP A 31 6.90 0.73 5.96
N ILE A 32 7.95 0.65 6.78
CA ILE A 32 7.91 -0.03 8.09
C ILE A 32 6.95 0.70 9.02
N VAL A 33 7.05 2.03 9.13
CA VAL A 33 6.16 2.82 9.99
C VAL A 33 4.70 2.66 9.57
N ALA A 34 4.39 2.73 8.27
CA ALA A 34 3.03 2.50 7.78
C ALA A 34 2.51 1.11 8.13
N THR A 35 3.34 0.09 7.93
CA THR A 35 3.00 -1.31 8.24
C THR A 35 2.75 -1.51 9.73
N VAL A 36 3.65 -1.00 10.57
CA VAL A 36 3.53 -1.10 12.03
C VAL A 36 2.30 -0.37 12.52
N VAL A 37 2.03 0.85 12.04
CA VAL A 37 0.84 1.59 12.46
C VAL A 37 -0.44 0.90 12.02
N GLY A 38 -0.52 0.43 10.76
CA GLY A 38 -1.66 -0.35 10.28
C GLY A 38 -1.89 -1.60 11.13
N PHE A 39 -0.82 -2.31 11.48
CA PHE A 39 -0.88 -3.48 12.35
C PHE A 39 -1.37 -3.13 13.77
N LEU A 40 -0.83 -2.08 14.38
CA LEU A 40 -1.23 -1.64 15.71
C LEU A 40 -2.70 -1.21 15.77
N ILE A 41 -3.20 -0.56 14.71
CA ILE A 41 -4.61 -0.18 14.62
C ILE A 41 -5.48 -1.44 14.53
N SER A 42 -5.18 -2.37 13.62
CA SER A 42 -5.93 -3.63 13.49
C SER A 42 -5.88 -4.45 14.77
N PHE A 43 -4.71 -4.54 15.39
CA PHE A 43 -4.53 -5.24 16.66
C PHE A 43 -5.38 -4.59 17.77
N GLY A 44 -5.39 -3.26 17.87
CA GLY A 44 -6.24 -2.55 18.83
C GLY A 44 -7.72 -2.84 18.64
N PHE A 45 -8.21 -2.88 17.39
CA PHE A 45 -9.60 -3.25 17.10
C PHE A 45 -9.91 -4.71 17.43
N SER A 46 -8.99 -5.65 17.21
CA SER A 46 -9.22 -7.07 17.53
C SER A 46 -9.49 -7.35 19.01
N LEU A 47 -9.09 -6.43 19.91
CA LEU A 47 -9.35 -6.53 21.35
C LEU A 47 -10.80 -6.14 21.72
N ILE A 48 -11.55 -5.55 20.81
CA ILE A 48 -12.92 -5.07 21.03
C ILE A 48 -13.90 -6.09 20.45
N LEU A 49 -14.99 -6.37 21.17
CA LEU A 49 -16.09 -7.17 20.63
C LEU A 49 -16.66 -6.49 19.37
N PHE A 50 -16.67 -7.22 18.24
CA PHE A 50 -16.98 -6.72 16.88
C PHE A 50 -15.95 -5.79 16.22
N GLY A 51 -14.76 -5.58 16.79
CA GLY A 51 -13.75 -4.72 16.18
C GLY A 51 -13.27 -5.20 14.81
N GLU A 52 -13.33 -6.51 14.54
CA GLU A 52 -13.07 -7.08 13.21
C GLU A 52 -13.97 -6.50 12.11
N VAL A 53 -15.24 -6.19 12.41
CA VAL A 53 -16.16 -5.55 11.44
C VAL A 53 -15.65 -4.18 11.05
N VAL A 54 -15.11 -3.42 12.00
CA VAL A 54 -14.49 -2.12 11.75
C VAL A 54 -13.25 -2.28 10.89
N VAL A 55 -12.40 -3.27 11.17
CA VAL A 55 -11.20 -3.55 10.37
C VAL A 55 -11.56 -3.86 8.91
N TYR A 56 -12.58 -4.68 8.66
CA TYR A 56 -13.01 -4.98 7.29
C TYR A 56 -13.50 -3.73 6.53
N ILE A 57 -14.27 -2.86 7.19
CA ILE A 57 -14.77 -1.60 6.60
C ILE A 57 -13.62 -0.62 6.35
N PHE A 58 -12.62 -0.56 7.23
CA PHE A 58 -11.46 0.33 7.08
C PHE A 58 -10.34 -0.24 6.21
N SER A 59 -10.35 -1.54 5.90
CA SER A 59 -9.37 -2.17 5.01
C SER A 59 -9.17 -1.44 3.66
N PRO A 60 -10.20 -0.98 2.92
CA PRO A 60 -9.99 -0.19 1.70
C PRO A 60 -9.28 1.14 1.94
N VAL A 61 -9.45 1.75 3.12
CA VAL A 61 -8.74 3.00 3.49
C VAL A 61 -7.26 2.73 3.67
N PHE A 62 -6.90 1.66 4.37
CA PHE A 62 -5.50 1.24 4.53
C PHE A 62 -4.85 0.91 3.18
N VAL A 63 -5.54 0.12 2.35
CA VAL A 63 -5.06 -0.23 1.00
C VAL A 63 -4.91 1.01 0.13
N GLY A 64 -5.88 1.94 0.17
CA GLY A 64 -5.79 3.23 -0.51
C GLY A 64 -4.58 4.06 -0.06
N GLY A 65 -4.29 4.08 1.24
CA GLY A 65 -3.11 4.72 1.81
C GLY A 65 -1.79 4.17 1.27
N TYR A 66 -1.66 2.84 1.17
CA TYR A 66 -0.49 2.20 0.55
C TYR A 66 -0.38 2.53 -0.94
N MET A 67 -1.50 2.56 -1.67
CA MET A 67 -1.51 2.91 -3.10
C MET A 67 -1.09 4.38 -3.33
N LEU A 68 -1.54 5.31 -2.49
CA LEU A 68 -1.06 6.70 -2.52
C LEU A 68 0.44 6.80 -2.24
N GLY A 69 0.96 5.93 -1.37
CA GLY A 69 2.40 5.75 -1.16
C GLY A 69 3.16 5.33 -2.42
N CYS A 70 2.63 4.35 -3.15
CA CYS A 70 3.18 3.92 -4.44
C CYS A 70 3.17 5.08 -5.46
N VAL A 71 2.09 5.86 -5.53
CA VAL A 71 1.98 7.03 -6.42
C VAL A 71 2.99 8.11 -6.03
N ALA A 72 3.13 8.42 -4.74
CA ALA A 72 4.12 9.38 -4.26
C ALA A 72 5.54 8.98 -4.66
N HIS A 73 5.88 7.69 -4.54
CA HIS A 73 7.18 7.16 -4.98
C HIS A 73 7.40 7.19 -6.49
N LYS A 74 6.34 6.96 -7.27
CA LYS A 74 6.38 7.11 -8.74
C LYS A 74 6.63 8.56 -9.15
N GLU A 75 6.13 9.52 -8.37
CA GLU A 75 6.32 10.96 -8.59
C GLU A 75 7.61 11.52 -7.96
N GLY A 76 8.51 10.65 -7.48
CA GLY A 76 9.80 11.04 -6.90
C GLY A 76 9.71 11.65 -5.48
N ARG A 77 8.54 11.59 -4.85
CA ARG A 77 8.31 12.07 -3.49
C ARG A 77 8.53 10.95 -2.46
N SER A 78 8.93 11.34 -1.24
CA SER A 78 9.05 10.43 -0.11
C SER A 78 7.68 9.93 0.35
N PHE A 79 7.62 8.66 0.74
CA PHE A 79 6.47 8.12 1.45
C PHE A 79 6.37 8.81 2.83
N GLU A 80 5.33 9.62 3.02
CA GLU A 80 5.01 10.19 4.33
C GLU A 80 3.75 9.56 4.91
N PHE A 81 3.76 9.29 6.22
CA PHE A 81 2.65 8.73 6.99
C PHE A 81 1.31 9.48 6.79
N ARG A 82 1.38 10.79 6.54
CA ARG A 82 0.21 11.63 6.24
C ARG A 82 -0.57 11.16 5.00
N HIS A 83 0.04 10.42 4.08
CA HIS A 83 -0.65 9.84 2.92
C HIS A 83 -1.61 8.71 3.30
N MET A 84 -1.40 8.01 4.42
CA MET A 84 -2.30 6.92 4.84
C MET A 84 -3.71 7.42 5.17
N PHE A 85 -3.88 8.70 5.50
CA PHE A 85 -5.16 9.30 5.89
C PHE A 85 -5.74 10.25 4.83
N LYS A 86 -5.01 10.51 3.72
CA LYS A 86 -5.49 11.40 2.64
C LYS A 86 -6.69 10.86 1.86
N GLY A 87 -6.99 9.57 1.96
CA GLY A 87 -8.21 8.98 1.39
C GLY A 87 -9.42 9.03 2.32
N ALA A 88 -9.24 9.36 3.60
CA ALA A 88 -10.30 9.38 4.62
C ALA A 88 -10.75 10.79 5.01
N LEU A 89 -9.89 11.81 4.79
CA LEU A 89 -10.28 13.22 4.81
C LEU A 89 -10.37 13.72 3.37
N PHE A 90 -11.56 14.14 2.97
CA PHE A 90 -11.81 14.93 1.77
C PHE A 90 -10.97 16.22 1.77
#